data_AF-A0AAV8YDX5-F1
#
_entry.id   AF-A0AAV8YDX5-F1
#
_cell.length_a   1.000
_cell.length_b   1.000
_cell.length_c   1.000
_cell.angle_alpha   90.00
_cell.angle_beta   90.00
_cell.angle_gamma   90.00
#
_symmetry.space_group_name_H-M   'P 1'
#
loop_
_entity.id
_entity.type
_entity.pdbx_description
1 polymer ?
#
loop_
_entity_poly.entity_id
_entity_poly.type
_entity_poly.pdbx_seq_one_letter_code
_entity_poly.pdbx_strand_id
1 'polypeptide(L)'
;MRTLAIGDGANDVSMIQTADVGIGISGQEGMQAVMAADFALSRFKYLERLLLVHGHWSYDRLAKMILYFFYKNAAFVFLCFWYQLYCGFSGTVMIDQMYLMLYNLLFTSLPPVAIGVYDQVAPYEILRDNPYLYRCGRLGKAYKSSSFWMTMLDALYQSTCIFFICLLAYSETDVDIFEFGTTATTACMFVMVLHAAIEIRSWELARQSLHQTSRLVTTRPGLCCLYSIRNLVIRLHKCTEQDACKKENSASKNIQSSFFIIDELQLEKSKNYLRILIY
;
A
#
# COMPACT_ATOMS: atom_id res chain seq x y z
N MET A 1 -0.68 5.60 19.83
CA MET A 1 -1.04 6.96 19.37
C MET A 1 0.18 7.52 18.66
N ARG A 2 0.04 8.21 17.53
CA ARG A 2 1.17 8.88 16.86
C ARG A 2 1.12 10.36 17.13
N THR A 3 2.24 10.96 17.52
CA THR A 3 2.35 12.38 17.86
C THR A 3 3.14 13.14 16.81
N LEU A 4 2.81 14.41 16.63
CA LEU A 4 3.53 15.31 15.75
C LEU A 4 3.71 16.62 16.48
N ALA A 5 4.95 17.11 16.55
CA ALA A 5 5.29 18.37 17.19
C ALA A 5 5.79 19.38 16.14
N ILE A 6 5.48 20.65 16.38
CA ILE A 6 5.84 21.75 15.50
C ILE A 6 6.45 22.85 16.36
N GLY A 7 7.55 23.42 15.90
CA GLY A 7 8.17 24.56 16.57
C GLY A 7 9.02 25.40 15.62
N ASP A 8 9.35 26.62 16.02
CA ASP A 8 10.12 27.58 15.25
C ASP A 8 11.37 28.08 16.00
N GLY A 9 11.43 27.88 17.31
CA GLY A 9 12.52 28.34 18.18
C GLY A 9 13.26 27.24 18.95
N ALA A 10 14.34 27.64 19.63
CA ALA A 10 15.17 26.76 20.46
C ALA A 10 14.38 26.06 21.59
N ASN A 11 13.33 26.73 22.09
CA ASN A 11 12.50 26.24 23.20
C ASN A 11 11.67 25.01 22.81
N ASP A 12 11.37 24.86 21.52
CA ASP A 12 10.55 23.76 21.02
C ASP A 12 11.39 22.52 20.66
N VAL A 13 12.72 22.61 20.68
CA VAL A 13 13.62 21.53 20.28
C VAL A 13 13.36 20.25 21.07
N SER A 14 13.18 20.36 22.39
CA SER A 14 12.89 19.20 23.24
C SER A 14 11.53 18.57 22.93
N MET A 15 10.52 19.38 22.61
CA MET A 15 9.20 18.92 22.19
C MET A 15 9.27 18.22 20.82
N ILE A 16 9.97 18.82 19.85
CA ILE A 16 10.17 18.29 18.49
C ILE A 16 10.86 16.92 18.54
N GLN A 17 11.93 16.80 19.34
CA GLN A 17 12.70 15.55 19.46
C GLN A 17 11.96 14.44 20.21
N THR A 18 10.97 14.79 21.04
CA THR A 18 10.19 13.81 21.80
C THR A 18 9.01 13.25 21.00
N ALA A 19 8.54 13.96 19.96
CA ALA A 19 7.43 13.50 19.12
C ALA A 19 7.86 12.43 18.11
N ASP A 20 6.90 11.62 17.63
CA ASP A 20 7.20 10.61 16.58
C ASP A 20 7.60 11.25 15.25
N VAL A 21 7.12 12.48 14.99
CA VAL A 21 7.50 13.30 13.83
C VAL A 21 7.68 14.74 14.28
N GLY A 22 8.90 15.26 14.09
CA GLY A 22 9.25 16.64 14.39
C GLY A 22 9.20 17.54 13.16
N ILE A 23 8.55 18.70 13.26
CA ILE A 23 8.49 19.70 12.17
C ILE A 23 9.03 21.04 12.65
N GLY A 24 10.06 21.53 11.98
CA GLY A 24 10.64 22.84 12.22
C GLY A 24 10.11 23.87 11.23
N ILE A 25 9.63 25.01 11.72
CA ILE A 25 9.26 26.15 10.89
C ILE A 25 10.45 27.11 10.83
N SER A 26 10.87 27.48 9.62
CA SER A 26 11.93 28.49 9.44
C SER A 26 11.38 29.87 9.80
N GLY A 27 11.75 30.35 10.99
CA GLY A 27 11.44 31.67 11.51
C GLY A 27 12.65 32.59 11.57
N GLN A 28 12.43 33.81 12.07
CA GLN A 28 13.49 34.79 12.35
C GLN A 28 14.21 34.51 13.68
N GLU A 29 13.64 33.66 14.54
CA GLU A 29 14.16 33.36 15.89
C GLU A 29 15.32 32.35 15.91
N GLY A 30 15.76 31.90 14.74
CA GLY A 30 16.94 31.05 14.56
C GLY A 30 16.63 29.75 13.81
N MET A 31 17.69 29.01 13.46
CA MET A 31 17.57 27.75 12.71
C MET A 31 17.56 26.50 13.60
N GLN A 32 17.56 26.66 14.93
CA GLN A 32 17.73 25.54 15.86
C GLN A 32 16.58 24.52 15.80
N ALA A 33 15.32 24.99 15.75
CA ALA A 33 14.16 24.11 15.58
C ALA A 33 14.20 23.34 14.25
N VAL A 34 14.62 24.00 13.18
CA VAL A 34 14.75 23.41 11.84
C VAL A 34 15.85 22.35 11.79
N MET A 35 16.98 22.60 12.43
CA MET A 35 18.10 21.65 12.48
C MET A 35 17.80 20.42 13.34
N ALA A 36 16.89 20.55 14.31
CA ALA A 36 16.50 19.46 15.20
C ALA A 36 15.26 18.67 14.73
N ALA A 37 14.58 19.11 13.66
CA ALA A 37 13.36 18.51 13.15
C ALA A 37 13.59 17.52 12.00
N ASP A 38 12.67 16.58 11.80
CA ASP A 38 12.69 15.64 10.65
C ASP A 38 12.32 16.35 9.33
N PHE A 39 11.41 17.32 9.41
CA PHE A 39 10.97 18.12 8.27
C PHE A 39 11.08 19.61 8.54
N ALA A 40 11.65 20.34 7.58
CA ALA A 40 11.76 21.79 7.59
C ALA A 40 10.69 22.41 6.68
N LEU A 41 9.83 23.27 7.23
CA LEU A 41 8.84 24.04 6.48
C LEU A 41 9.13 25.53 6.58
N SER A 42 8.95 26.27 5.49
CA SER A 42 9.13 27.73 5.52
C SER A 42 7.95 28.48 6.15
N ARG A 43 6.75 27.91 6.11
CA ARG A 43 5.52 28.49 6.67
C ARG A 43 4.55 27.39 7.10
N PHE A 44 3.73 27.69 8.11
CA PHE A 44 2.72 26.76 8.62
C PHE A 44 1.74 26.26 7.55
N LYS A 45 1.39 27.08 6.55
CA LYS A 45 0.46 26.70 5.47
C LYS A 45 0.89 25.45 4.67
N TYR A 46 2.19 25.12 4.63
CA TYR A 46 2.68 23.94 3.90
C TYR A 46 2.48 22.63 4.65
N LEU A 47 2.17 22.70 5.96
CA LEU A 47 1.88 21.54 6.80
C LEU A 47 0.67 20.75 6.28
N GLU A 48 -0.37 21.45 5.84
CA GLU A 48 -1.57 20.84 5.26
C GLU A 48 -1.21 19.92 4.08
N ARG A 49 -0.38 20.43 3.17
CA ARG A 49 0.10 19.67 2.00
C ARG A 49 1.03 18.52 2.39
N LEU A 50 1.86 18.71 3.41
CA LEU A 50 2.75 17.65 3.90
C LEU A 50 1.94 16.48 4.46
N LEU A 51 0.96 16.74 5.32
CA LEU A 51 0.21 15.68 6.00
C LEU A 51 -0.86 15.05 5.09
N LEU A 52 -1.75 15.87 4.51
CA LEU A 52 -2.92 15.34 3.79
C LEU A 52 -2.54 14.64 2.48
N VAL A 53 -1.49 15.11 1.81
CA VAL A 53 -1.08 14.56 0.52
C VAL A 53 0.10 13.61 0.70
N HIS A 54 1.26 14.12 1.12
CA HIS A 54 2.48 13.30 1.17
C HIS A 54 2.38 12.23 2.24
N GLY A 55 1.85 12.56 3.43
CA GLY A 55 1.62 11.58 4.49
C GLY A 55 0.67 10.46 4.06
N HIS A 56 -0.41 10.80 3.34
CA HIS A 56 -1.36 9.80 2.83
C HIS A 56 -0.72 8.88 1.78
N TRP A 57 0.00 9.45 0.80
CA TRP A 57 0.70 8.66 -0.22
C TRP A 57 1.79 7.78 0.39
N SER A 58 2.64 8.32 1.26
CA SER A 58 3.73 7.56 1.89
C SER A 58 3.19 6.41 2.73
N TYR A 59 2.09 6.62 3.47
CA TYR A 59 1.49 5.55 4.28
C TYR A 59 0.94 4.42 3.42
N ASP A 60 0.20 4.73 2.35
CA ASP A 60 -0.37 3.71 1.47
C ASP A 60 0.70 2.94 0.68
N ARG A 61 1.67 3.67 0.09
CA ARG A 61 2.79 3.09 -0.65
C ARG A 61 3.61 2.15 0.22
N LEU A 62 3.93 2.56 1.44
CA LEU A 62 4.69 1.74 2.37
C LEU A 62 3.91 0.48 2.78
N ALA A 63 2.60 0.61 3.06
CA ALA A 63 1.75 -0.52 3.41
C ALA A 63 1.71 -1.58 2.30
N LYS A 64 1.47 -1.17 1.05
CA LYS A 64 1.45 -2.07 -0.12
C LYS A 64 2.81 -2.67 -0.40
N MET A 65 3.88 -1.87 -0.35
CA MET A 65 5.24 -2.34 -0.58
C MET A 65 5.61 -3.44 0.41
N ILE A 66 5.28 -3.27 1.69
CA ILE A 66 5.54 -4.28 2.72
C ILE A 66 4.71 -5.55 2.48
N LEU A 67 3.41 -5.44 2.19
CA LEU A 67 2.57 -6.60 1.91
C LEU A 67 3.07 -7.39 0.70
N TYR A 68 3.37 -6.71 -0.40
CA TYR A 68 3.93 -7.33 -1.60
C TYR A 68 5.33 -7.95 -1.32
N PHE A 69 6.13 -7.30 -0.46
CA PHE A 69 7.41 -7.85 -0.05
C PHE A 69 7.26 -9.18 0.71
N PHE A 70 6.29 -9.30 1.61
CA PHE A 70 6.02 -10.57 2.28
C PHE A 70 5.48 -11.62 1.32
N TYR A 71 4.52 -11.26 0.47
CA TYR A 71 3.96 -12.14 -0.55
C TYR A 71 5.02 -12.80 -1.43
N LYS A 72 5.89 -12.00 -2.07
CA LYS A 72 6.88 -12.54 -3.03
C LYS A 72 7.89 -13.47 -2.34
N ASN A 73 8.36 -13.09 -1.15
CA ASN A 73 9.32 -13.90 -0.41
C ASN A 73 8.68 -15.20 0.06
N ALA A 74 7.47 -15.12 0.62
CA ALA A 74 6.72 -16.30 1.05
C ALA A 74 6.43 -17.26 -0.10
N ALA A 75 5.92 -16.77 -1.23
CA ALA A 75 5.60 -17.61 -2.39
C ALA A 75 6.85 -18.34 -2.92
N PHE A 76 8.00 -17.67 -2.96
CA PHE A 76 9.26 -18.28 -3.37
C PHE A 76 9.76 -19.34 -2.38
N VAL A 77 9.72 -19.04 -1.07
CA VAL A 77 10.10 -20.02 -0.04
C VAL A 77 9.16 -21.23 -0.05
N PHE A 78 7.86 -21.02 -0.18
CA PHE A 78 6.89 -22.10 -0.26
C PHE A 78 7.10 -22.97 -1.50
N LEU A 79 7.48 -22.39 -2.64
CA LEU A 79 7.84 -23.16 -3.84
C LEU A 79 8.99 -24.15 -3.56
N CYS A 80 10.05 -23.70 -2.88
CA CYS A 80 11.14 -24.57 -2.45
C CYS A 80 10.69 -25.61 -1.42
N PHE A 81 9.80 -25.22 -0.50
CA PHE A 81 9.25 -26.11 0.53
C PHE A 81 8.47 -27.28 -0.10
N TRP A 82 7.64 -27.03 -1.11
CA TRP A 82 6.90 -28.09 -1.81
C TRP A 82 7.84 -29.11 -2.45
N TYR A 83 8.96 -28.65 -3.05
CA TYR A 83 9.99 -29.54 -3.59
C TYR A 83 10.62 -30.44 -2.50
N GLN A 84 10.84 -29.91 -1.29
CA GLN A 84 11.41 -30.70 -0.19
C GLN A 84 10.55 -31.90 0.20
N LEU A 85 9.23 -31.82 0.04
CA LEU A 85 8.34 -32.95 0.31
C LEU A 85 8.59 -34.12 -0.65
N TYR A 86 8.95 -33.84 -1.90
CA TYR A 86 9.21 -34.87 -2.93
C TYR A 86 10.62 -35.45 -2.84
N CYS A 87 11.61 -34.66 -2.43
CA CYS A 87 12.99 -35.13 -2.27
C CYS A 87 13.28 -35.70 -0.87
N GLY A 88 12.24 -36.00 -0.08
CA GLY A 88 12.36 -36.61 1.26
C GLY A 88 13.10 -35.73 2.28
N PHE A 89 13.02 -34.40 2.15
CA PHE A 89 13.78 -33.44 2.96
C PHE A 89 15.29 -33.62 2.91
N SER A 90 15.83 -34.09 1.78
CA SER A 90 17.27 -34.24 1.56
C SER A 90 18.04 -32.90 1.59
N GLY A 91 17.35 -31.75 1.54
CA GLY A 91 17.97 -30.42 1.48
C GLY A 91 18.50 -30.07 0.10
N THR A 92 18.23 -30.90 -0.91
CA THR A 92 18.58 -30.61 -2.31
C THR A 92 17.75 -29.42 -2.80
N VAL A 93 18.39 -28.50 -3.52
CA VAL A 93 17.74 -27.27 -4.00
C VAL A 93 17.55 -27.39 -5.52
N MET A 94 16.31 -27.26 -6.00
CA MET A 94 16.03 -27.32 -7.45
C MET A 94 16.47 -26.06 -8.21
N ILE A 95 16.66 -24.95 -7.50
CA ILE A 95 16.95 -23.64 -8.08
C ILE A 95 18.45 -23.47 -8.22
N ASP A 96 18.90 -23.14 -9.43
CA ASP A 96 20.29 -22.80 -9.70
C ASP A 96 20.74 -21.55 -8.91
N GLN A 97 22.00 -21.55 -8.47
CA GLN A 97 22.54 -20.50 -7.62
C GLN A 97 22.52 -19.12 -8.31
N MET A 98 22.75 -19.06 -9.62
CA MET A 98 22.69 -17.80 -10.37
C MET A 98 21.26 -17.26 -10.40
N TYR A 99 20.27 -18.13 -10.58
CA TYR A 99 18.85 -17.75 -10.55
C TYR A 99 18.43 -17.22 -9.18
N LEU A 100 18.89 -17.87 -8.10
CA LEU A 100 18.63 -17.40 -6.73
C LEU A 100 19.21 -16.00 -6.48
N MET A 101 20.43 -15.75 -6.95
CA MET A 101 21.07 -14.42 -6.85
C MET A 101 20.34 -13.37 -7.68
N LEU A 102 19.99 -13.68 -8.93
CA LEU A 102 19.26 -12.77 -9.81
C LEU A 102 17.86 -12.44 -9.27
N TYR A 103 17.17 -13.43 -8.69
CA TYR A 103 15.89 -13.23 -8.01
C TYR A 103 16.02 -12.22 -6.86
N ASN A 104 17.03 -12.38 -5.99
CA ASN A 104 17.28 -11.49 -4.86
C ASN A 104 17.75 -10.08 -5.27
N LEU A 105 18.39 -9.94 -6.43
CA LEU A 105 18.89 -8.64 -6.88
C LEU A 105 17.84 -7.86 -7.67
N LEU A 106 17.32 -8.44 -8.76
CA LEU A 106 16.50 -7.72 -9.73
C LEU A 106 15.02 -7.73 -9.35
N PHE A 107 14.48 -8.90 -9.07
CA PHE A 107 13.04 -9.06 -8.85
C PHE A 107 12.62 -8.75 -7.42
N THR A 108 13.57 -8.82 -6.49
CA THR A 108 13.31 -8.57 -5.08
C THR A 108 13.29 -7.08 -4.74
N SER A 109 13.98 -6.23 -5.51
CA SER A 109 14.11 -4.80 -5.22
C SER A 109 13.29 -3.91 -6.16
N LEU A 110 13.27 -4.20 -7.47
CA LEU A 110 12.69 -3.27 -8.46
C LEU A 110 11.17 -3.11 -8.35
N PRO A 111 10.35 -4.19 -8.32
CA PRO A 111 8.89 -4.04 -8.26
C PRO A 111 8.38 -3.39 -6.96
N PRO A 112 8.85 -3.77 -5.75
CA PRO A 112 8.43 -3.09 -4.52
C PRO A 112 8.81 -1.61 -4.52
N VAL A 113 9.99 -1.25 -5.02
CA VAL A 113 10.42 0.16 -5.11
C VAL A 113 9.58 0.92 -6.14
N ALA A 114 9.28 0.31 -7.30
CA ALA A 114 8.43 0.94 -8.31
C ALA A 114 7.02 1.23 -7.77
N ILE A 115 6.41 0.27 -7.08
CA ILE A 115 5.11 0.44 -6.39
C ILE A 115 5.24 1.52 -5.30
N GLY A 116 6.30 1.45 -4.49
CA GLY A 116 6.55 2.34 -3.37
C GLY A 116 6.87 3.79 -3.74
N VAL A 117 7.27 4.07 -4.98
CA VAL A 117 7.61 5.43 -5.45
C VAL A 117 6.49 6.02 -6.31
N TYR A 118 5.93 5.24 -7.24
CA TYR A 118 5.06 5.76 -8.28
C TYR A 118 3.56 5.59 -8.01
N ASP A 119 3.14 4.67 -7.13
CA ASP A 119 1.71 4.42 -6.93
C ASP A 119 1.04 5.60 -6.21
N GLN A 120 -0.08 6.07 -6.77
CA GLN A 120 -0.88 7.15 -6.21
C GLN A 120 -2.34 6.71 -6.14
N VAL A 121 -2.85 6.55 -4.92
CA VAL A 121 -4.26 6.19 -4.67
C VAL A 121 -5.21 7.24 -5.23
N ALA A 122 -4.90 8.51 -5.00
CA ALA A 122 -5.71 9.63 -5.42
C ALA A 122 -4.82 10.81 -5.83
N PRO A 123 -5.26 11.62 -6.81
CA PRO A 123 -4.54 12.81 -7.24
C PRO A 123 -4.53 13.88 -6.14
N TYR A 124 -3.58 14.81 -6.26
CA TYR A 124 -3.29 15.87 -5.30
C TYR A 124 -4.53 16.68 -4.90
N GLU A 125 -5.35 17.06 -5.89
CA GLU A 125 -6.51 17.94 -5.72
C GLU A 125 -7.56 17.27 -4.82
N ILE A 126 -7.83 15.98 -5.07
CA ILE A 126 -8.84 15.22 -4.33
C ILE A 126 -8.43 15.07 -2.86
N LEU A 127 -7.16 14.79 -2.58
CA LEU A 127 -6.66 14.62 -1.22
C LEU A 127 -6.67 15.92 -0.42
N ARG A 128 -6.35 17.05 -1.08
CA ARG A 128 -6.39 18.37 -0.45
C ARG A 128 -7.84 18.81 -0.19
N ASP A 129 -8.71 18.66 -1.17
CA ASP A 129 -10.09 19.15 -1.08
C ASP A 129 -10.97 18.27 -0.17
N ASN A 130 -10.51 17.05 0.16
CA ASN A 130 -11.23 16.10 1.03
C ASN A 130 -10.39 15.62 2.23
N PRO A 131 -10.18 16.45 3.27
CA PRO A 131 -9.36 16.10 4.43
C PRO A 131 -9.84 14.86 5.21
N TYR A 132 -11.13 14.49 5.10
CA TYR A 132 -11.68 13.31 5.78
C TYR A 132 -11.03 12.00 5.33
N LEU A 133 -10.44 11.94 4.12
CA LEU A 133 -9.73 10.77 3.61
C LEU A 133 -8.49 10.43 4.44
N TYR A 134 -7.89 11.43 5.12
CA TYR A 134 -6.76 11.23 6.02
C TYR A 134 -7.12 10.37 7.25
N ARG A 135 -8.41 10.30 7.62
CA ARG A 135 -8.88 9.47 8.75
C ARG A 135 -8.52 7.99 8.56
N CYS A 136 -8.53 7.49 7.33
CA CYS A 136 -8.16 6.11 7.02
C CYS A 136 -6.69 5.81 7.35
N GLY A 137 -5.79 6.75 7.03
CA GLY A 137 -4.37 6.65 7.38
C GLY A 137 -4.14 6.75 8.89
N ARG A 138 -4.81 7.70 9.55
CA ARG A 138 -4.72 7.90 11.01
C ARG A 138 -5.21 6.68 11.81
N LEU A 139 -6.26 6.02 11.34
CA LEU A 139 -6.80 4.80 11.96
C LEU A 139 -6.03 3.52 11.58
N GLY A 140 -5.00 3.63 10.75
CA GLY A 140 -4.19 2.48 10.36
C GLY A 140 -4.95 1.47 9.48
N LYS A 141 -5.95 1.91 8.70
CA LYS A 141 -6.81 0.97 7.96
C LYS A 141 -6.13 0.30 6.75
N ALA A 142 -5.06 0.88 6.19
CA ALA A 142 -4.40 0.35 4.99
C ALA A 142 -3.60 -0.92 5.30
N TYR A 143 -2.95 -0.99 6.46
CA TYR A 143 -2.23 -2.16 6.93
C TYR A 143 -2.86 -2.71 8.20
N LYS A 144 -3.67 -3.76 8.06
CA LYS A 144 -4.20 -4.54 9.19
C LYS A 144 -3.43 -5.86 9.29
N SER A 145 -3.28 -6.38 10.51
CA SER A 145 -2.69 -7.71 10.72
C SER A 145 -3.44 -8.80 9.94
N SER A 146 -4.75 -8.66 9.75
CA SER A 146 -5.53 -9.56 8.89
C SER A 146 -5.07 -9.55 7.43
N SER A 147 -4.68 -8.38 6.89
CA SER A 147 -4.19 -8.27 5.52
C SER A 147 -2.91 -9.07 5.32
N PHE A 148 -1.99 -9.04 6.30
CA PHE A 148 -0.78 -9.85 6.26
C PHE A 148 -1.08 -11.35 6.14
N TRP A 149 -1.97 -11.88 6.99
CA TRP A 149 -2.32 -13.30 6.94
C TRP A 149 -3.06 -13.70 5.67
N MET A 150 -3.95 -12.85 5.15
CA MET A 150 -4.60 -13.08 3.86
C MET A 150 -3.56 -13.13 2.72
N THR A 151 -2.59 -12.21 2.73
CA THR A 151 -1.48 -12.20 1.77
C THR A 151 -0.59 -13.45 1.89
N MET A 152 -0.37 -13.97 3.11
CA MET A 152 0.39 -15.19 3.33
C MET A 152 -0.35 -16.44 2.80
N LEU A 153 -1.67 -16.50 2.98
CA LEU A 153 -2.50 -17.57 2.42
C LEU A 153 -2.56 -17.52 0.89
N ASP A 154 -2.62 -16.32 0.31
CA ASP A 154 -2.56 -16.14 -1.15
C ASP A 154 -1.20 -16.58 -1.72
N ALA A 155 -0.09 -16.22 -1.05
CA ALA A 155 1.25 -16.70 -1.42
C ALA A 155 1.36 -18.23 -1.36
N LEU A 156 0.81 -18.85 -0.31
CA LEU A 156 0.76 -20.30 -0.17
C LEU A 156 -0.04 -20.93 -1.32
N TYR A 157 -1.26 -20.46 -1.57
CA TYR A 157 -2.11 -20.95 -2.65
C TYR A 157 -1.43 -20.87 -4.02
N GLN A 158 -0.87 -19.72 -4.37
CA GLN A 158 -0.22 -19.54 -5.67
C GLN A 158 1.03 -20.41 -5.82
N SER A 159 1.85 -20.52 -4.77
CA SER A 159 3.03 -21.40 -4.78
C SER A 159 2.66 -22.88 -4.97
N THR A 160 1.58 -23.33 -4.33
CA THR A 160 1.02 -24.68 -4.50
C THR A 160 0.59 -24.87 -5.95
N CYS A 161 -0.25 -23.98 -6.49
CA CYS A 161 -0.71 -24.08 -7.88
C CYS A 161 0.45 -24.14 -8.87
N ILE A 162 1.45 -23.26 -8.75
CA ILE A 162 2.62 -23.24 -9.64
C ILE A 162 3.36 -24.57 -9.57
N PHE A 163 3.66 -25.05 -8.36
CA PHE A 163 4.41 -26.29 -8.18
C PHE A 163 3.68 -27.50 -8.80
N PHE A 164 2.40 -27.69 -8.48
CA PHE A 164 1.63 -28.83 -8.98
C PHE A 164 1.36 -28.74 -10.49
N ILE A 165 1.16 -27.54 -11.04
CA ILE A 165 1.06 -27.36 -12.50
C ILE A 165 2.36 -27.78 -13.19
N CYS A 166 3.51 -27.35 -12.67
CA CYS A 166 4.81 -27.77 -13.21
C CYS A 166 5.02 -29.28 -13.08
N LEU A 167 4.63 -29.88 -11.95
CA LEU A 167 4.73 -31.32 -11.74
C LEU A 167 3.88 -32.11 -12.74
N LEU A 168 2.63 -31.69 -12.96
CA LEU A 168 1.74 -32.34 -13.92
C LEU A 168 2.24 -32.18 -15.36
N ALA A 169 2.78 -31.02 -15.71
CA ALA A 169 3.33 -30.76 -17.04
C ALA A 169 4.49 -31.69 -17.41
N TYR A 170 5.25 -32.16 -16.41
CA TYR A 170 6.40 -33.05 -16.59
C TYR A 170 6.17 -34.50 -16.17
N SER A 171 4.91 -34.89 -15.90
CA SER A 171 4.58 -36.21 -15.33
C SER A 171 4.98 -37.43 -16.19
N GLU A 172 5.13 -37.25 -17.51
CA GLU A 172 5.51 -38.33 -18.44
C GLU A 172 6.87 -38.11 -19.13
N THR A 173 7.71 -37.24 -18.58
CA THR A 173 9.00 -36.87 -19.18
C THR A 173 10.13 -37.02 -18.18
N ASP A 174 11.27 -37.56 -18.62
CA ASP A 174 12.50 -37.59 -17.83
C ASP A 174 13.16 -36.20 -17.85
N VAL A 175 13.06 -35.47 -16.75
CA VAL A 175 13.53 -34.08 -16.64
C VAL A 175 14.55 -33.94 -15.53
N ASP A 176 15.63 -33.21 -15.82
CA ASP A 176 16.64 -32.90 -14.82
C ASP A 176 16.12 -31.94 -13.75
N ILE A 177 16.67 -32.02 -12.54
CA ILE A 177 16.24 -31.24 -11.38
C ILE A 177 16.33 -29.73 -11.68
N PHE A 178 17.40 -29.30 -12.35
CA PHE A 178 17.60 -27.89 -12.68
C PHE A 178 16.66 -27.41 -13.79
N GLU A 179 16.30 -28.27 -14.73
CA GLU A 179 15.33 -27.93 -15.79
C GLU A 179 13.91 -27.76 -15.22
N PHE A 180 13.52 -28.67 -14.31
CA PHE A 180 12.28 -28.51 -13.53
C PHE A 180 12.30 -27.23 -12.69
N GLY A 181 13.39 -27.00 -11.96
CA GLY A 181 13.55 -25.85 -11.07
C GLY A 181 13.56 -24.50 -11.80
N THR A 182 14.18 -24.43 -12.98
CA THR A 182 14.17 -23.22 -13.83
C THR A 182 12.77 -22.93 -14.37
N THR A 183 12.02 -23.95 -14.78
CA THR A 183 10.64 -23.79 -15.25
C THR A 183 9.71 -23.32 -14.13
N ALA A 184 9.79 -23.95 -12.96
CA ALA A 184 9.01 -23.55 -11.79
C ALA A 184 9.35 -22.13 -11.32
N THR A 185 10.64 -21.77 -11.33
CA THR A 185 11.11 -20.44 -10.93
C THR A 185 10.69 -19.37 -11.92
N THR A 186 10.76 -19.62 -13.24
CA THR A 186 10.34 -18.66 -14.27
C THR A 186 8.83 -18.45 -14.26
N ALA A 187 8.04 -19.50 -14.10
CA ALA A 187 6.59 -19.39 -13.89
C ALA A 187 6.26 -18.56 -12.65
N CYS A 188 6.96 -18.81 -11.54
CA CYS A 188 6.80 -18.06 -10.29
C CYS A 188 7.13 -16.57 -10.46
N MET A 189 8.26 -16.25 -11.12
CA MET A 189 8.62 -14.86 -11.43
C MET A 189 7.56 -14.17 -12.29
N PHE A 190 7.03 -14.85 -13.30
CA PHE A 190 6.00 -14.30 -14.18
C PHE A 190 4.70 -14.00 -13.42
N VAL A 191 4.24 -14.93 -12.59
CA VAL A 191 3.04 -14.74 -11.74
C VAL A 191 3.24 -13.58 -10.76
N MET A 192 4.41 -13.45 -10.14
CA MET A 192 4.70 -12.32 -9.23
C MET A 192 4.63 -10.97 -9.94
N VAL A 193 5.20 -10.87 -11.16
CA VAL A 193 5.15 -9.64 -11.96
C VAL A 193 3.72 -9.32 -12.36
N LEU A 194 2.92 -10.31 -12.74
CA LEU A 194 1.50 -10.11 -13.02
C LEU A 194 0.71 -9.68 -11.79
N HIS A 195 0.96 -10.30 -10.64
CA HIS A 195 0.33 -9.93 -9.38
C HIS A 195 0.66 -8.48 -9.01
N ALA A 196 1.93 -8.08 -9.13
CA ALA A 196 2.35 -6.69 -8.96
C ALA A 196 1.63 -5.75 -9.93
N ALA A 197 1.51 -6.13 -11.20
CA ALA A 197 0.83 -5.32 -12.21
C ALA A 197 -0.67 -5.14 -11.92
N ILE A 198 -1.33 -6.16 -11.35
CA ILE A 198 -2.75 -6.11 -10.96
C ILE A 198 -2.94 -5.20 -9.73
N GLU A 199 -2.02 -5.26 -8.76
CA GLU A 199 -2.08 -4.43 -7.54
C GLU A 199 -1.78 -2.94 -7.80
N ILE A 200 -1.03 -2.61 -8.86
CA ILE A 200 -0.77 -1.21 -9.23
C ILE A 200 -2.08 -0.54 -9.68
N ARG A 201 -2.54 0.41 -8.87
CA ARG A 201 -3.78 1.17 -9.14
C ARG A 201 -3.55 2.30 -10.12
N SER A 202 -2.42 3.00 -9.99
CA SER A 202 -2.08 4.07 -10.90
C SER A 202 -1.12 3.57 -11.98
N TRP A 203 -1.67 3.16 -13.12
CA TRP A 203 -0.89 2.96 -14.35
C TRP A 203 -0.42 4.29 -14.94
N GLU A 204 0.10 5.24 -14.14
CA GLU A 204 0.62 6.53 -14.60
C GLU A 204 1.81 6.32 -15.55
N LEU A 205 2.70 5.38 -15.24
CA LEU A 205 3.86 5.06 -16.10
C LEU A 205 3.45 4.37 -17.41
N ALA A 206 2.53 3.41 -17.36
CA ALA A 206 1.97 2.86 -18.60
C ALA A 206 1.16 3.89 -19.36
N ARG A 207 0.46 4.81 -18.68
CA ARG A 207 -0.29 5.90 -19.31
C ARG A 207 0.65 6.91 -19.96
N GLN A 208 1.78 7.25 -19.35
CA GLN A 208 2.78 8.16 -19.91
C GLN A 208 3.52 7.52 -21.10
N SER A 209 3.92 6.25 -20.98
CA SER A 209 4.52 5.50 -22.10
C SER A 209 3.52 5.21 -23.23
N LEU A 210 2.25 4.91 -22.92
CA LEU A 210 1.14 4.86 -23.89
C LEU A 210 0.86 6.23 -24.50
N HIS A 211 1.04 7.33 -23.76
CA HIS A 211 0.85 8.67 -24.29
C HIS A 211 2.04 9.10 -25.19
N GLN A 212 3.26 8.67 -24.89
CA GLN A 212 4.42 8.85 -25.76
C GLN A 212 4.34 7.98 -27.02
N THR A 213 3.89 6.73 -26.91
CA THR A 213 3.60 5.89 -28.09
C THR A 213 2.37 6.37 -28.87
N SER A 214 1.34 6.92 -28.21
CA SER A 214 0.22 7.53 -28.92
C SER A 214 0.62 8.81 -29.67
N ARG A 215 1.59 9.58 -29.18
CA ARG A 215 2.17 10.71 -29.92
C ARG A 215 2.96 10.26 -31.16
N LEU A 216 3.56 9.08 -31.12
CA LEU A 216 4.20 8.46 -32.30
C LEU A 216 3.17 7.89 -33.30
N VAL A 217 2.01 7.43 -32.82
CA VAL A 217 0.95 6.83 -33.64
C VAL A 217 -0.07 7.86 -34.18
N THR A 218 -0.10 9.10 -33.67
CA THR A 218 -0.84 10.25 -34.26
C THR A 218 -0.24 10.77 -35.57
N THR A 219 0.27 9.88 -36.41
CA THR A 219 0.43 10.09 -37.87
C THR A 219 -0.56 9.27 -38.69
N ARG A 220 -1.49 8.51 -38.08
CA ARG A 220 -2.56 7.78 -38.81
C ARG A 220 -3.97 7.99 -38.22
N PRO A 221 -4.95 8.49 -39.01
CA PRO A 221 -6.24 9.02 -38.54
C PRO A 221 -7.33 7.95 -38.33
N GLY A 222 -7.07 6.88 -37.56
CA GLY A 222 -8.00 5.72 -37.47
C GLY A 222 -8.54 5.33 -36.09
N LEU A 223 -8.01 5.84 -34.97
CA LEU A 223 -8.26 5.23 -33.63
C LEU A 223 -9.01 6.09 -32.60
N CYS A 224 -9.65 7.19 -33.00
CA CYS A 224 -10.40 8.06 -32.07
C CYS A 224 -11.55 7.37 -31.30
N CYS A 225 -12.16 6.31 -31.83
CA CYS A 225 -13.32 5.67 -31.19
C CYS A 225 -12.97 4.81 -29.96
N LEU A 226 -11.77 4.22 -29.90
CA LEU A 226 -11.34 3.39 -28.76
C LEU A 226 -10.96 4.23 -27.52
N TYR A 227 -10.65 5.52 -27.72
CA TYR A 227 -10.28 6.42 -26.63
C TYR A 227 -11.47 6.85 -25.76
N SER A 228 -12.68 6.86 -26.31
CA SER A 228 -13.91 7.27 -25.60
C SER A 228 -14.41 6.18 -24.64
N ILE A 229 -14.35 4.90 -25.07
CA ILE A 229 -14.83 3.77 -24.27
C ILE A 229 -13.89 3.48 -23.07
N ARG A 230 -12.57 3.67 -23.25
CA ARG A 230 -11.58 3.42 -22.18
C ARG A 230 -11.66 4.43 -21.03
N ASN A 231 -12.00 5.69 -21.31
CA ASN A 231 -12.20 6.71 -20.28
C ASN A 231 -13.48 6.49 -19.45
N LEU A 232 -14.47 5.78 -20.02
CA LEU A 232 -15.70 5.42 -19.31
C LEU A 232 -15.47 4.30 -18.29
N VAL A 233 -14.69 3.28 -18.67
CA VAL A 233 -14.34 2.15 -17.77
C VAL A 233 -13.46 2.59 -16.61
N ILE A 234 -12.50 3.51 -16.83
CA ILE A 234 -11.65 4.06 -15.77
C ILE A 234 -12.45 4.96 -14.81
N ARG A 235 -13.48 5.69 -15.30
CA ARG A 235 -14.40 6.43 -14.43
C ARG A 235 -15.29 5.52 -13.58
N LEU A 236 -15.73 4.39 -14.13
CA LEU A 236 -16.54 3.40 -13.41
C LEU A 236 -15.75 2.71 -12.29
N HIS A 237 -14.47 2.39 -12.51
CA HIS A 237 -13.64 1.76 -11.47
C HIS A 237 -13.17 2.74 -10.37
N LYS A 238 -13.06 4.04 -10.67
CA LYS A 238 -12.83 5.08 -9.65
C LYS A 238 -14.06 5.35 -8.78
N CYS A 239 -15.27 5.10 -9.27
CA CYS A 239 -16.50 5.23 -8.49
C CYS A 239 -16.61 4.14 -7.40
N THR A 240 -16.21 2.90 -7.69
CA THR A 240 -16.38 1.77 -6.75
C THR A 240 -15.60 1.93 -5.43
N GLU A 241 -14.41 2.55 -5.43
CA GLU A 241 -13.67 2.81 -4.20
C GLU A 241 -14.14 4.06 -3.44
N GLN A 242 -14.56 5.11 -4.15
CA GLN A 242 -15.19 6.28 -3.53
C GLN A 242 -16.52 5.89 -2.86
N ASP A 243 -17.28 4.98 -3.47
CA ASP A 243 -18.54 4.45 -2.94
C ASP A 243 -18.34 3.49 -1.77
N ALA A 244 -17.26 2.71 -1.74
CA ALA A 244 -16.92 1.87 -0.58
C ALA A 244 -16.61 2.72 0.68
N CYS A 245 -15.86 3.82 0.51
CA CYS A 245 -15.55 4.76 1.59
C CYS A 245 -16.78 5.60 2.00
N LYS A 246 -17.65 5.99 1.05
CA LYS A 246 -18.94 6.66 1.32
C LYS A 246 -19.96 5.76 2.03
N LYS A 247 -20.04 4.47 1.66
CA LYS A 247 -20.92 3.47 2.29
C LYS A 247 -20.50 3.16 3.72
N GLU A 248 -19.19 3.04 4.00
CA GLU A 248 -18.70 2.93 5.38
C GLU A 248 -19.01 4.18 6.22
N ASN A 249 -18.94 5.38 5.63
CA ASN A 249 -19.26 6.62 6.36
C ASN A 249 -20.76 6.79 6.63
N SER A 250 -21.63 6.29 5.75
CA SER A 250 -23.09 6.23 5.98
C SER A 250 -23.47 5.16 7.01
N ALA A 251 -22.80 3.99 6.99
CA ALA A 251 -22.95 2.97 8.02
C ALA A 251 -22.42 3.44 9.39
N SER A 252 -21.28 4.15 9.43
CA SER A 252 -20.74 4.75 10.65
C SER A 252 -21.60 5.88 11.20
N LYS A 253 -22.29 6.66 10.34
CA LYS A 253 -23.28 7.67 10.77
C LYS A 253 -24.54 7.04 11.37
N ASN A 254 -25.02 5.92 10.81
CA ASN A 254 -26.17 5.18 11.37
C ASN A 254 -25.84 4.45 12.68
N ILE A 255 -24.59 4.00 12.85
CA ILE A 255 -24.13 3.43 14.12
C ILE A 255 -23.87 4.53 15.15
N GLN A 256 -23.30 5.68 14.75
CA GLN A 256 -23.14 6.84 15.64
C GLN A 256 -24.48 7.45 16.05
N SER A 257 -25.51 7.52 15.20
CA SER A 257 -26.84 8.00 15.62
C SER A 257 -27.53 7.04 16.58
N SER A 258 -27.32 5.73 16.42
CA SER A 258 -27.83 4.72 17.36
C SER A 258 -27.08 4.73 18.70
N PHE A 259 -25.78 5.03 18.70
CA PHE A 259 -24.98 5.20 19.92
C PHE A 259 -25.25 6.54 20.62
N PHE A 260 -25.50 7.62 19.87
CA PHE A 260 -25.83 8.94 20.43
C PHE A 260 -27.19 8.93 21.15
N ILE A 261 -28.17 8.16 20.66
CA ILE A 261 -29.46 7.98 21.34
C ILE A 261 -29.32 7.15 22.63
N ILE A 262 -28.38 6.21 22.70
CA ILE A 262 -28.09 5.44 23.92
C ILE A 262 -27.33 6.28 24.95
N ASP A 263 -26.40 7.14 24.53
CA ASP A 263 -25.66 8.05 25.41
C ASP A 263 -26.53 9.22 25.93
N GLU A 264 -27.46 9.77 25.14
CA GLU A 264 -28.40 10.81 25.62
C GLU A 264 -29.35 10.25 26.69
N LEU A 265 -29.83 9.01 26.55
CA LEU A 265 -30.68 8.35 27.55
C LEU A 265 -29.93 7.99 28.86
N GLN A 266 -28.60 7.83 28.81
CA GLN A 266 -27.77 7.63 30.02
C GLN A 266 -27.36 8.95 30.69
N LEU A 267 -27.11 10.01 29.90
CA LEU A 267 -26.79 11.35 30.40
C LEU A 267 -27.99 12.04 31.08
N GLU A 268 -29.22 11.77 30.62
CA GLU A 268 -30.42 12.34 31.24
C GLU A 268 -30.76 11.67 32.59
N LYS A 269 -30.42 10.38 32.78
CA LYS A 269 -30.51 9.70 34.08
C LYS A 269 -29.43 10.14 35.08
N SER A 270 -28.23 10.48 34.62
CA SER A 270 -27.12 10.93 35.48
C SER A 270 -27.32 12.36 36.02
N LYS A 271 -27.96 13.25 35.25
CA LYS A 271 -28.24 14.64 35.67
C LYS A 271 -29.24 14.75 36.84
N ASN A 272 -30.13 13.78 37.03
CA ASN A 272 -31.08 13.79 38.15
C ASN A 272 -30.50 13.28 39.48
N TYR A 273 -29.39 12.53 39.46
CA TYR A 273 -28.71 12.12 40.69
C TYR A 273 -27.71 13.15 41.22
N LEU A 274 -27.18 14.03 40.35
CA LEU A 274 -26.20 15.05 40.75
C LEU A 274 -26.80 16.33 41.36
N ARG A 275 -28.13 16.44 41.46
CA ARG A 275 -28.83 17.62 42.02
C ARG A 275 -29.21 17.50 43.50
N ILE A 276 -28.77 16.45 44.21
CA ILE A 276 -29.12 16.18 45.62
C ILE A 276 -27.90 16.29 46.57
N LEU A 277 -26.69 16.60 46.08
CA LEU A 277 -25.46 16.55 46.89
C LEU A 277 -24.68 17.87 46.97
N ILE A 278 -25.38 19.01 46.89
CA ILE A 278 -24.87 20.31 47.33
C ILE A 278 -25.96 21.02 48.16
N TYR A 279 -26.16 20.51 49.37
CA TYR A 279 -26.37 21.24 50.62
C TYR A 279 -25.66 20.46 51.73
#